data_AF-A0A7X4IXX5-F1
#
_entry.id   AF-A0A7X4IXX5-F1
#
_cell.length_a   1.000
_cell.length_b   1.000
_cell.length_c   1.000
_cell.angle_alpha   90.00
_cell.angle_beta   90.00
_cell.angle_gamma   90.00
#
_symmetry.space_group_name_H-M   'P 1'
#
loop_
_entity.id
_entity.type
_entity.pdbx_description
1 polymer ?
#
loop_
_entity_poly.entity_id
_entity_poly.type
_entity_poly.pdbx_seq_one_letter_code
_entity_poly.pdbx_strand_id
1 'polypeptide(L)' 'MEKVLHRTTTVQPGGKIEIVDQDLEAGEHVDVVISPAQPPSPRSAWQIISEGPGQRIFKSAGDVDDYLAGERASWER' A
#
# COMPACT_ATOMS: atom_id res chain seq x y z
N MET A 1 -4.02 10.64 31.19
CA MET A 1 -4.93 10.07 30.18
C MET A 1 -4.61 10.79 28.88
N GLU A 2 -4.25 10.04 27.84
CA GLU A 2 -3.95 10.60 26.52
C GLU A 2 -5.29 10.89 25.81
N LYS A 3 -5.52 12.15 25.40
CA LYS A 3 -6.77 12.57 24.77
C LYS A 3 -6.64 12.35 23.26
N VAL A 4 -7.13 11.21 22.78
CA VAL A 4 -7.15 10.91 21.33
C VAL A 4 -8.41 11.50 20.72
N LEU A 5 -8.25 12.47 19.83
CA LEU A 5 -9.34 13.11 19.09
C LEU A 5 -9.54 12.41 17.73
N HIS A 6 -10.72 11.82 17.53
CA HIS A 6 -11.11 11.24 16.23
C HIS A 6 -12.05 12.20 15.48
N ARG A 7 -11.60 12.71 14.33
CA ARG A 7 -12.38 13.59 13.45
C ARG A 7 -12.26 13.13 12.00
N THR A 8 -13.39 13.11 11.30
CA THR A 8 -13.45 12.89 9.85
C THR A 8 -13.47 14.23 9.13
N THR A 9 -12.66 14.39 8.09
CA THR A 9 -12.62 15.58 7.25
C THR A 9 -12.36 15.20 5.80
N THR A 10 -12.64 16.10 4.88
CA THR A 10 -12.46 15.89 3.44
C THR A 10 -11.19 16.60 2.99
N VAL A 11 -10.38 15.90 2.18
CA VAL A 11 -9.19 16.49 1.56
C VAL A 11 -9.63 17.53 0.53
N GLN A 12 -9.22 18.79 0.73
CA GLN A 12 -9.46 19.91 -0.17
C GLN A 12 -8.50 19.87 -1.38
N PRO A 13 -8.75 20.66 -2.44
CA PRO A 13 -7.83 20.78 -3.57
C PRO A 13 -6.39 21.06 -3.14
N GLY A 14 -5.43 20.41 -3.80
CA GLY A 14 -4.01 20.51 -3.45
C GLY A 14 -3.60 19.65 -2.24
N GLY A 15 -4.46 18.76 -1.74
CA GLY A 15 -4.12 17.87 -0.64
C GLY A 15 -4.22 18.52 0.74
N LYS A 16 -4.89 19.69 0.84
CA LYS A 16 -5.03 20.43 2.09
C LYS A 16 -6.07 19.78 2.98
N ILE A 17 -5.80 19.76 4.29
CA ILE A 17 -6.73 19.33 5.34
C ILE A 17 -6.88 20.48 6.33
N GLU A 18 -8.11 20.76 6.76
CA GLU A 18 -8.42 21.76 7.79
C GLU A 18 -9.13 21.08 8.95
N ILE A 19 -8.58 21.27 10.16
CA ILE A 19 -9.08 20.73 11.41
C ILE A 19 -9.36 21.93 12.32
N VAL A 20 -10.62 22.10 12.73
CA VAL A 20 -11.03 23.13 13.67
C VAL A 20 -11.52 22.43 14.92
N ASP A 21 -10.81 22.64 16.04
CA ASP A 21 -11.20 22.11 17.35
C ASP A 21 -11.09 23.23 18.39
N GLN A 22 -12.12 23.37 19.23
CA GLN A 22 -12.21 24.44 20.23
C GLN A 22 -11.39 24.13 21.50
N ASP A 23 -10.99 22.87 21.68
CA ASP A 23 -10.19 22.44 22.81
C ASP A 23 -8.68 22.58 22.58
N LEU A 24 -8.25 22.94 21.37
CA LEU A 24 -6.84 23.15 21.03
C LEU A 24 -6.44 24.61 21.23
N GLU A 25 -5.39 24.83 22.01
CA GLU A 25 -4.88 26.17 22.26
C GLU A 25 -3.79 26.57 21.26
N ALA A 26 -3.70 27.88 20.97
CA ALA A 26 -2.69 28.39 20.06
C ALA A 26 -1.27 28.17 20.63
N GLY A 27 -0.41 27.49 19.87
CA GLY A 27 0.96 27.18 20.26
C GLY A 27 1.13 25.83 20.96
N GLU A 28 0.05 25.09 21.19
CA GLU A 28 0.10 23.72 21.68
C GLU A 28 0.74 22.78 20.64
N HIS A 29 1.60 21.86 21.10
CA HIS A 29 2.16 20.83 20.24
C HIS A 29 1.21 19.64 20.18
N VAL A 30 0.81 19.24 18.97
CA VAL A 30 -0.15 18.16 18.75
C VAL A 30 0.40 17.13 17.76
N ASP A 31 0.07 15.86 17.99
CA ASP A 31 0.34 14.78 17.06
C ASP A 31 -0.89 14.52 16.18
N VAL A 32 -0.69 14.46 14.86
CA VAL A 32 -1.77 14.21 13.89
C VAL A 32 -1.53 12.89 13.17
N VAL A 33 -2.45 11.95 13.34
CA VAL A 33 -2.44 10.66 12.64
C VAL A 33 -3.47 10.67 11.52
N ILE A 34 -3.02 10.61 10.27
CA ILE A 34 -3.90 10.56 9.09
C ILE A 34 -4.01 9.11 8.63
N SER A 35 -5.23 8.61 8.56
CA SER A 35 -5.55 7.29 7.98
C SER A 35 -6.68 7.43 6.96
N PRO A 36 -6.67 6.65 5.87
CA PRO A 36 -7.78 6.63 4.94
C PRO A 36 -9.05 6.12 5.65
N ALA A 37 -10.16 6.82 5.48
CA ALA A 37 -11.44 6.51 6.13
C ALA A 37 -11.96 5.10 5.81
N GLN A 38 -11.53 4.54 4.68
CA GLN A 38 -11.77 3.15 4.32
C GLN A 38 -10.44 2.54 3.85
N PRO A 39 -10.11 1.30 4.26
CA PRO A 39 -8.99 0.60 3.66
C PRO A 39 -9.17 0.58 2.13
N PRO A 40 -8.07 0.68 1.35
CA PRO A 40 -8.17 0.53 -0.09
C PRO A 40 -8.89 -0.79 -0.38
N SER A 41 -9.74 -0.79 -1.40
CA SER A 41 -10.46 -1.99 -1.80
C SER A 41 -9.47 -3.15 -1.94
N PRO A 42 -9.77 -4.33 -1.38
CA PRO A 42 -8.88 -5.48 -1.49
C PRO A 42 -8.65 -5.76 -2.97
N ARG A 43 -7.40 -5.59 -3.41
CA ARG A 43 -7.00 -5.90 -4.78
C ARG A 43 -6.84 -7.40 -4.91
N SER A 44 -7.35 -7.95 -6.00
CA SER A 44 -7.06 -9.34 -6.34
C SER A 44 -5.56 -9.49 -6.64
N ALA A 45 -4.99 -10.65 -6.30
CA ALA A 45 -3.61 -10.96 -6.66
C ALA A 45 -3.37 -10.80 -8.16
N TRP A 46 -4.38 -11.10 -8.99
CA TRP A 46 -4.33 -10.93 -10.43
C TRP A 46 -4.17 -9.47 -10.88
N GLN A 47 -4.90 -8.53 -10.26
CA GLN A 47 -4.77 -7.10 -10.55
C GLN A 47 -3.33 -6.62 -10.28
N ILE A 48 -2.77 -7.02 -9.14
CA ILE A 48 -1.39 -6.67 -8.76
C ILE A 48 -0.38 -7.23 -9.77
N ILE A 49 -0.55 -8.50 -10.19
CA ILE A 49 0.33 -9.15 -11.17
C ILE A 49 0.21 -8.50 -12.56
N SER A 50 -0.98 -8.01 -12.94
CA SER A 50 -1.21 -7.36 -14.22
C SER A 50 -0.68 -5.92 -14.31
N GLU A 51 -0.62 -5.22 -13.17
CA GLU A 51 -0.12 -3.84 -13.06
C GLU A 51 1.42 -3.78 -12.94
N GLY A 52 2.06 -4.90 -12.61
CA GLY A 52 3.51 -4.98 -12.51
C GLY A 52 4.20 -4.73 -13.85
N PRO A 53 5.41 -4.13 -13.85
CA PRO A 53 6.18 -3.95 -15.08
C PRO A 53 6.34 -5.30 -15.79
N GLY A 54 6.20 -5.32 -17.12
CA GLY A 54 6.27 -6.54 -17.96
C GLY A 54 7.60 -7.29 -17.92
N GLN A 55 8.52 -6.92 -17.02
CA GLN A 55 9.74 -7.66 -16.68
C GLN A 55 9.38 -8.89 -15.83
N ARG A 56 8.55 -9.77 -16.39
CA ARG A 56 8.46 -11.14 -15.88
C ARG A 56 9.81 -11.80 -16.20
N ILE A 57 10.43 -12.42 -15.18
CA ILE A 57 11.69 -13.17 -15.33
C ILE A 57 11.53 -14.24 -16.43
N PHE A 58 10.33 -14.81 -16.52
CA PHE A 58 9.93 -15.79 -17.53
C PHE A 58 8.83 -15.20 -18.42
N LYS A 59 8.99 -15.33 -19.75
CA LYS A 59 8.06 -14.75 -20.74
C LYS A 59 6.88 -15.68 -20.99
N SER A 60 7.05 -16.97 -20.71
CA SER A 60 6.03 -18.01 -20.89
C SER A 60 6.05 -19.02 -19.75
N ALA A 61 5.00 -19.85 -19.65
CA ALA A 61 5.00 -20.99 -18.74
C ALA A 61 6.06 -22.04 -19.15
N GLY A 62 6.32 -22.20 -20.44
CA GLY A 62 7.37 -23.11 -20.93
C GLY A 62 8.77 -22.69 -20.46
N ASP A 63 9.05 -21.38 -20.42
CA ASP A 63 10.32 -20.88 -19.89
C ASP A 63 10.53 -21.27 -18.41
N VAL A 64 9.43 -21.36 -17.65
CA VAL A 64 9.45 -21.80 -16.25
C VAL A 64 9.74 -23.29 -16.18
N ASP A 65 9.07 -24.10 -17.01
CA ASP A 65 9.26 -25.55 -17.05
C ASP A 65 10.69 -25.91 -17.44
N ASP A 66 11.25 -25.26 -18.45
CA ASP A 66 12.64 -25.45 -18.90
C ASP A 66 13.64 -25.08 -17.79
N TYR A 67 13.41 -23.97 -17.09
CA TYR A 67 14.25 -23.55 -15.97
C TYR A 67 14.21 -24.57 -14.81
N LEU A 68 13.02 -25.01 -14.41
CA LEU A 68 12.85 -25.98 -13.32
C LEU A 68 13.45 -27.36 -13.67
N ALA A 69 13.34 -27.79 -14.93
CA ALA A 69 13.98 -29.02 -15.40
C ALA A 69 15.51 -28.92 -15.32
N GLY A 70 16.08 -27.78 -15.71
CA GLY A 70 17.52 -27.50 -15.59
C GLY A 70 18.01 -27.50 -14.15
N GLU A 71 17.30 -26.83 -13.24
CA GLU A 71 17.61 -26.82 -11.80
C GLU A 71 17.59 -28.24 -11.22
N ARG A 72 16.55 -29.04 -11.51
CA ARG A 72 16.47 -30.44 -11.00
C ARG A 72 17.62 -31.30 -11.52
N ALA A 73 17.92 -31.21 -12.82
CA ALA A 73 19.03 -31.96 -13.41
C ALA A 73 20.39 -31.56 -12.83
N SER A 74 20.54 -30.32 -12.35
CA SER A 74 21.77 -29.86 -11.71
C SER A 74 21.98 -30.44 -10.29
N TRP A 75 20.91 -30.89 -9.62
CA TRP A 75 20.97 -31.47 -8.28
C TRP A 75 21.13 -33.00 -8.29
N GLU A 76 20.81 -33.65 -9.41
CA GLU A 76 20.97 -35.10 -9.61
C GLU A 76 22.35 -35.48 -10.16
N ARG A 77 23.26 -34.52 -10.30
CA ARG A 77 24.67 -34.71 -10.68
C ARG A 77 25.57 -34.71 -9.46
#